data_AF-A0A8S0GYL2-F1
#
_entry.id   AF-A0A8S0GYL2-F1
#
_cell.length_a   1.000
_cell.length_b   1.000
_cell.length_c   1.000
_cell.angle_alpha   90.00
_cell.angle_beta   90.00
_cell.angle_gamma   90.00
#
_symmetry.space_group_name_H-M   'P 1'
#
loop_
_entity.id
_entity.type
_entity.pdbx_description
1 polymer ?
#
loop_
_entity_poly.entity_id
_entity_poly.type
_entity_poly.pdbx_seq_one_letter_code
_entity_poly.pdbx_strand_id
1 'polypeptide(L)'
;MPNDLLRQNYRHRHLRPCGDKDLSLFKVNPDIPVGEALEHASNLFYYAKKLMLDAAMEPQGERYAWPAYYLCEMGKAVVDDLSQALLPEANPR
;
A
#
# COMPACT_ATOMS: atom_id res chain seq x y z
N MET A 1 -33.94 -29.70 -1.00
CA MET A 1 -33.59 -28.39 -0.42
C MET A 1 -32.10 -28.16 -0.62
N PRO A 2 -31.64 -27.40 -1.62
CA PRO A 2 -30.23 -27.13 -1.83
C PRO A 2 -29.85 -25.83 -1.12
N ASN A 3 -28.86 -25.90 -0.21
CA ASN A 3 -28.24 -24.74 0.40
C ASN A 3 -26.72 -24.80 0.17
N ASP A 4 -26.33 -24.90 -1.11
CA ASP A 4 -24.94 -24.89 -1.57
C ASP A 4 -24.46 -23.49 -2.00
N LEU A 5 -25.32 -22.47 -1.92
CA LEU A 5 -25.04 -21.11 -2.39
C LEU A 5 -24.30 -20.21 -1.37
N LEU A 6 -24.10 -20.67 -0.13
CA LEU A 6 -23.41 -19.88 0.91
C LEU A 6 -21.94 -20.25 1.11
N ARG A 7 -21.44 -21.31 0.46
CA ARG A 7 -20.05 -21.78 0.60
C ARG A 7 -19.10 -21.31 -0.50
N GLN A 8 -19.59 -20.70 -1.58
CA GLN A 8 -18.73 -20.26 -2.69
C GLN A 8 -18.15 -18.85 -2.52
N ASN A 9 -18.68 -18.02 -1.61
CA ASN A 9 -18.28 -16.60 -1.52
C ASN A 9 -17.15 -16.26 -0.54
N TYR A 10 -16.48 -17.24 0.07
CA TYR A 10 -15.37 -16.98 1.00
C TYR A 10 -14.06 -17.66 0.60
N ARG A 11 -13.82 -17.84 -0.71
CA ARG A 11 -12.54 -18.32 -1.21
C ARG A 11 -11.71 -17.20 -1.81
N HIS A 12 -10.69 -16.84 -1.03
CA HIS A 12 -9.40 -16.32 -1.47
C HIS A 12 -9.38 -14.90 -2.05
N ARG A 13 -9.34 -13.89 -1.17
CA ARG A 13 -8.50 -12.71 -1.41
C ARG A 13 -7.06 -13.03 -1.01
N HIS A 14 -6.44 -13.97 -1.72
CA HIS A 14 -4.99 -14.06 -1.75
C HIS A 14 -4.55 -12.93 -2.69
N LEU A 15 -4.29 -11.75 -2.13
CA LEU A 15 -3.54 -10.72 -2.85
C LEU A 15 -2.24 -11.41 -3.27
N ARG A 16 -2.08 -11.64 -4.57
CA ARG A 16 -0.94 -12.39 -5.10
C ARG A 16 0.37 -11.75 -4.60
N PRO A 17 1.43 -12.55 -4.39
CA PRO A 17 2.76 -11.99 -4.20
C PRO A 17 3.14 -11.25 -5.49
N CYS A 18 3.43 -9.97 -5.38
CA CYS A 18 4.00 -9.21 -6.49
C CYS A 18 5.49 -9.56 -6.57
N GLY A 19 5.86 -10.40 -7.54
CA GLY A 19 7.21 -10.48 -8.13
C GLY A 19 8.31 -11.09 -7.26
N ASP A 20 9.05 -12.04 -7.85
CA ASP A 20 10.17 -12.77 -7.23
C ASP A 20 11.49 -11.95 -7.18
N LYS A 21 11.43 -10.61 -7.11
CA LYS A 21 12.63 -9.76 -7.23
C LYS A 21 12.46 -8.48 -6.40
N ASP A 22 13.52 -8.07 -5.70
CA ASP A 22 13.69 -6.82 -4.93
C ASP A 22 13.58 -5.52 -5.77
N LEU A 23 12.73 -5.51 -6.79
CA LEU A 23 12.47 -4.36 -7.64
C LEU A 23 11.38 -3.53 -6.98
N SER A 24 11.76 -2.36 -6.44
CA SER A 24 10.79 -1.38 -5.97
C SER A 24 9.86 -0.98 -7.12
N LEU A 25 8.56 -1.15 -6.91
CA LEU A 25 7.52 -0.75 -7.86
C LEU A 25 7.47 0.77 -8.04
N PHE A 26 7.86 1.52 -7.01
CA PHE A 26 7.86 2.98 -6.99
C PHE A 26 9.26 3.53 -6.75
N LYS A 27 9.60 4.58 -7.50
CA LYS A 27 10.78 5.40 -7.24
C LYS A 27 10.30 6.74 -6.71
N VAL A 28 10.94 7.21 -5.65
CA VAL A 28 10.70 8.54 -5.11
C VAL A 28 11.58 9.56 -5.84
N ASN A 29 11.14 10.80 -5.86
CA ASN A 29 11.95 11.89 -6.41
C ASN A 29 12.97 12.33 -5.35
N PRO A 30 14.27 12.45 -5.71
CA PRO A 30 15.26 13.00 -4.79
C PRO A 30 15.00 14.49 -4.53
N ASP A 31 15.66 15.01 -3.48
CA ASP A 31 15.71 16.44 -3.13
C ASP A 31 14.37 17.09 -2.74
N ILE A 32 13.35 16.29 -2.45
CA ILE A 32 12.10 16.79 -1.84
C ILE A 32 12.34 17.00 -0.33
N PRO A 33 12.03 18.19 0.23
CA PRO A 33 12.15 18.42 1.66
C PRO A 33 11.38 17.40 2.48
N VAL A 34 11.97 16.93 3.59
CA VAL A 34 11.39 15.86 4.44
C VAL A 34 9.95 16.16 4.87
N GLY A 35 9.65 17.42 5.22
CA GLY A 35 8.30 17.84 5.60
C GLY A 35 7.27 17.65 4.47
N GLU A 36 7.63 18.07 3.25
CA GLU A 36 6.78 17.93 2.06
C GLU A 36 6.62 16.45 1.66
N ALA A 37 7.71 15.68 1.73
CA ALA A 37 7.66 14.24 1.47
C ALA A 37 6.72 13.51 2.45
N LEU A 38 6.78 13.84 3.75
CA LEU A 38 5.86 13.29 4.76
C LEU A 38 4.41 13.75 4.56
N GLU A 39 4.19 14.99 4.11
CA GLU A 39 2.85 15.46 3.75
C GLU A 39 2.28 14.65 2.58
N HIS A 40 3.07 14.41 1.54
CA HIS A 40 2.68 13.55 0.42
C HIS A 40 2.36 12.12 0.87
N ALA A 41 3.22 11.50 1.69
CA ALA A 41 2.97 10.18 2.25
C ALA A 41 1.67 10.15 3.06
N SER A 42 1.41 11.18 3.88
CA SER A 42 0.19 11.28 4.69
C SER A 42 -1.07 11.36 3.82
N ASN A 43 -1.03 12.13 2.73
CA ASN A 43 -2.13 12.21 1.77
C ASN A 43 -2.38 10.86 1.08
N LEU A 44 -1.32 10.15 0.67
CA LEU A 44 -1.43 8.82 0.07
C LEU A 44 -2.10 7.83 1.03
N PHE A 45 -1.65 7.78 2.30
CA PHE A 45 -2.24 6.91 3.31
C PHE A 45 -3.67 7.30 3.67
N TYR A 46 -4.01 8.58 3.68
CA TYR A 46 -5.38 9.04 3.90
C TYR A 46 -6.33 8.47 2.84
N TYR A 47 -5.98 8.60 1.56
CA TYR A 47 -6.81 8.07 0.47
C TYR A 47 -6.82 6.54 0.44
N ALA A 48 -5.68 5.90 0.67
CA ALA A 48 -5.61 4.44 0.79
C ALA A 48 -6.58 3.93 1.87
N LYS A 49 -6.59 4.57 3.05
CA LYS A 49 -7.50 4.22 4.15
C LYS A 49 -8.96 4.40 3.77
N LYS A 50 -9.34 5.50 3.12
CA LYS A 50 -10.73 5.71 2.65
C LYS A 50 -11.14 4.63 1.67
N LEU A 51 -10.30 4.33 0.68
CA LEU A 51 -10.59 3.30 -0.32
C LEU A 51 -10.64 1.89 0.27
N MET A 52 -9.81 1.57 1.28
CA MET A 52 -9.93 0.30 2.01
C MET A 52 -11.23 0.22 2.80
N LEU A 53 -11.67 1.32 3.42
CA LEU A 53 -12.95 1.37 4.12
C LEU A 53 -14.11 1.16 3.12
N ASP A 54 -14.10 1.86 1.99
CA ASP A 54 -15.07 1.67 0.91
C ASP A 54 -15.03 0.23 0.37
N ALA A 55 -13.84 -0.36 0.25
CA ALA A 55 -13.69 -1.76 -0.16
C ALA A 55 -14.26 -2.78 0.82
N ALA A 56 -14.34 -2.41 2.11
CA ALA A 56 -14.85 -3.26 3.17
C ALA A 56 -16.36 -3.10 3.39
N MET A 57 -16.88 -1.89 3.19
CA MET A 57 -18.25 -1.53 3.59
C MET A 57 -19.23 -1.43 2.44
N GLU A 58 -18.79 -1.08 1.23
CA GLU A 58 -19.69 -0.84 0.10
C GLU A 58 -20.00 -2.12 -0.69
N PRO A 59 -21.25 -2.27 -1.19
CA PRO A 59 -21.56 -3.25 -2.22
C PRO A 59 -20.63 -3.07 -3.43
N GLN A 60 -20.06 -4.17 -3.94
CA GLN A 60 -19.07 -4.16 -5.02
C GLN A 60 -17.80 -3.34 -4.71
N GLY A 61 -17.48 -3.18 -3.41
CA GLY A 61 -16.32 -2.43 -2.94
C GLY A 61 -14.97 -3.03 -3.33
N GLU A 62 -14.90 -4.30 -3.76
CA GLU A 62 -13.67 -4.96 -4.19
C GLU A 62 -12.91 -4.20 -5.29
N ARG A 63 -13.61 -3.37 -6.08
CA ARG A 63 -13.01 -2.47 -7.08
C ARG A 63 -12.03 -1.46 -6.48
N TYR A 64 -12.15 -1.12 -5.20
CA TYR A 64 -11.30 -0.17 -4.51
C TYR A 64 -10.04 -0.80 -3.89
N ALA A 65 -9.97 -2.15 -3.83
CA ALA A 65 -8.86 -2.84 -3.20
C ALA A 65 -7.51 -2.58 -3.89
N TRP A 66 -7.49 -2.63 -5.24
CA TRP A 66 -6.26 -2.40 -6.00
C TRP A 66 -5.77 -0.94 -5.94
N PRO A 67 -6.63 0.08 -6.17
CA PRO A 67 -6.24 1.47 -5.97
C PRO A 67 -5.70 1.74 -4.56
N ALA A 68 -6.37 1.22 -3.53
CA ALA A 68 -5.93 1.39 -2.15
C ALA A 68 -4.56 0.76 -1.88
N TYR A 69 -4.32 -0.45 -2.42
CA TYR A 69 -3.04 -1.11 -2.33
C TYR A 69 -1.92 -0.28 -2.98
N TYR A 70 -2.11 0.19 -4.22
CA TYR A 70 -1.07 0.98 -4.90
C TYR A 70 -0.75 2.29 -4.17
N LEU A 71 -1.75 2.98 -3.64
CA LEU A 71 -1.52 4.20 -2.84
C LEU A 71 -0.75 3.89 -1.55
N CYS A 72 -1.01 2.75 -0.91
CA CYS A 72 -0.28 2.30 0.26
C CYS A 72 1.19 2.00 -0.07
N GLU A 73 1.46 1.28 -1.16
CA GLU A 73 2.81 0.98 -1.61
C GLU A 73 3.58 2.23 -2.04
N MET A 74 2.92 3.22 -2.67
CA MET A 74 3.52 4.53 -2.94
C MET A 74 3.89 5.26 -1.63
N GLY A 75 2.99 5.29 -0.65
CA GLY A 75 3.26 5.93 0.64
C GLY A 75 4.39 5.26 1.40
N LYS A 76 4.47 3.92 1.37
CA LYS A 76 5.59 3.17 1.95
C LYS A 76 6.92 3.50 1.27
N ALA A 77 6.96 3.55 -0.06
CA ALA A 77 8.18 3.90 -0.77
C ALA A 77 8.75 5.26 -0.34
N VAL A 78 7.87 6.25 -0.07
CA VAL A 78 8.28 7.55 0.49
C VAL A 78 8.83 7.41 1.91
N VAL A 79 8.15 6.68 2.79
CA VAL A 79 8.60 6.49 4.18
C VAL A 79 9.89 5.69 4.25
N ASP A 80 10.06 4.67 3.41
CA ASP A 80 11.24 3.81 3.38
C ASP A 80 12.47 4.60 2.91
N ASP A 81 12.33 5.46 1.90
CA ASP A 81 13.39 6.37 1.44
C ASP A 81 13.82 7.34 2.55
N LEU A 82 12.85 7.98 3.21
CA LEU A 82 13.13 8.87 4.34
C LEU A 82 13.77 8.13 5.51
N SER A 83 13.33 6.90 5.78
CA SER A 83 13.92 6.05 6.83
C SER A 83 15.38 5.74 6.51
N GLN A 84 15.69 5.39 5.26
CA GLN A 84 17.08 5.16 4.83
C GLN A 84 17.92 6.42 4.91
N ALA A 85 17.38 7.59 4.55
CA ALA A 85 18.09 8.87 4.62
C ALA A 85 18.37 9.34 6.07
N LEU A 86 17.51 8.95 7.03
CA LEU A 86 17.61 9.34 8.43
C LEU A 86 18.40 8.34 9.28
N LEU A 87 18.58 7.10 8.82
CA LEU A 87 19.43 6.14 9.50
C LEU A 87 20.89 6.59 9.38
N PRO A 88 21.61 6.80 10.49
CA PRO A 88 23.04 7.03 10.40
C PRO A 88 23.67 5.80 9.76
N GLU A 89 24.44 5.99 8.69
CA GLU A 89 25.33 4.97 8.11
C GLU A 89 26.06 4.26 9.25
N ALA A 90 25.60 3.06 9.59
CA ALA A 90 26.22 2.23 10.61
C ALA A 90 27.49 1.65 10.00
N ASN A 91 28.53 2.46 9.84
CA ASN A 91 29.85 1.98 9.48
C ASN A 91 30.70 1.78 10.76
N PRO A 92 31.07 0.53 11.10
CA PRO A 92 32.13 0.28 12.07
C PRO A 92 33.46 0.74 11.47
N ARG A 93 34.23 1.48 12.27
CA ARG A 93 35.63 1.83 11.94
C ARG A 93 36.52 0.61 11.89
#